data_AF-A0A6J4MKS9-F1
#
_entry.id   AF-A0A6J4MKS9-F1
#
_cell.length_a   1.000
_cell.length_b   1.000
_cell.length_c   1.000
_cell.angle_alpha   90.00
_cell.angle_beta   90.00
_cell.angle_gamma   90.00
#
_symmetry.space_group_name_H-M   'P 1'
#
loop_
_entity.id
_entity.type
_entity.pdbx_description
1 polymer ?
#
loop_
_entity_poly.entity_id
_entity_poly.type
_entity_poly.pdbx_seq_one_letter_code
_entity_poly.pdbx_strand_id
1 'polypeptide(L)'
;MKRRLCLTLGAAIAALPGGALAQTFPTNNPVLRQIWTEAHQNGQLVPLAQALLDSVGPRLTGSPGHRAGNDWAAATFQRWGIPARNEQYGTWRSWRRGITHVDLLEPRLRTLEGTMLAWSPGTNGPVNGGVAILPDSGFEAWLPSVRGKYVLISFPQPTCRPDASWKEFATPESFEKMRQ
;
A
#
# COMPACT_ATOMS: atom_id res chain seq x y z
N MET A 1 -10.85 -70.85 36.24
CA MET A 1 -10.73 -70.51 34.80
C MET A 1 -9.76 -69.35 34.65
N LYS A 2 -8.81 -69.51 33.73
CA LYS A 2 -7.63 -68.66 33.50
C LYS A 2 -8.03 -67.29 32.93
N ARG A 3 -7.46 -66.19 33.43
CA ARG A 3 -7.19 -64.99 32.62
C ARG A 3 -5.88 -64.33 33.07
N ARG A 4 -4.85 -64.48 32.25
CA ARG A 4 -3.57 -63.77 32.33
C ARG A 4 -3.80 -62.37 31.74
N LEU A 5 -3.48 -61.32 32.48
CA LEU A 5 -3.51 -59.94 32.00
C LEU A 5 -2.07 -59.55 31.65
N CYS A 6 -1.75 -59.51 30.36
CA CYS A 6 -0.49 -58.97 29.85
C CYS A 6 -0.48 -57.44 30.08
N LEU A 7 0.47 -56.93 30.87
CA LEU A 7 0.84 -55.52 30.83
C LEU A 7 1.79 -55.31 29.64
N THR A 8 1.32 -54.65 28.58
CA THR A 8 2.19 -54.08 27.55
C THR A 8 2.61 -52.67 27.98
N LEU A 9 3.90 -52.52 28.25
CA LEU A 9 4.56 -51.25 28.59
C LEU A 9 4.62 -50.38 27.33
N GLY A 10 3.77 -49.36 27.24
CA GLY A 10 3.79 -48.38 26.15
C GLY A 10 4.86 -47.31 26.40
N ALA A 11 5.96 -47.35 25.64
CA ALA A 11 6.97 -46.29 25.66
C ALA A 11 6.44 -45.07 24.87
N ALA A 12 6.05 -44.01 25.59
CA ALA A 12 5.69 -42.74 24.99
C ALA A 12 6.97 -41.99 24.58
N ILE A 13 7.28 -41.98 23.28
CA ILE A 13 8.29 -41.10 22.69
C ILE A 13 7.69 -39.69 22.68
N ALA A 14 8.11 -38.86 23.63
CA ALA A 14 7.84 -37.42 23.60
C ALA A 14 8.67 -36.80 22.46
N ALA A 15 8.05 -36.64 21.29
CA ALA A 15 8.58 -35.81 20.23
C ALA A 15 8.58 -34.36 20.70
N LEU A 16 9.74 -33.88 21.16
CA LEU A 16 9.97 -32.45 21.37
C LEU A 16 9.78 -31.76 20.01
N PRO A 17 8.87 -30.76 19.90
CA PRO A 17 8.79 -29.97 18.68
C PRO A 17 10.13 -29.24 18.55
N GLY A 18 10.95 -29.67 17.60
CA GLY A 18 12.14 -28.93 17.19
C GLY A 18 11.69 -27.54 16.78
N GLY A 19 12.00 -26.54 17.62
CA GLY A 19 11.74 -25.15 17.32
C GLY A 19 12.35 -24.85 15.95
N ALA A 20 11.51 -24.41 15.00
CA ALA A 20 11.98 -23.96 13.72
C ALA A 20 13.03 -22.86 13.94
N LEU A 21 14.31 -23.18 13.72
CA LEU A 21 15.41 -22.23 13.76
C LEU A 21 15.34 -21.36 12.50
N ALA A 22 14.34 -20.50 12.43
CA ALA A 22 14.08 -19.71 11.23
C ALA A 22 15.07 -18.54 11.03
N GLN A 23 15.98 -18.31 11.98
CA GLN A 23 16.99 -17.24 11.92
C GLN A 23 18.29 -17.69 12.61
N THR A 24 19.08 -18.56 11.98
CA THR A 24 20.47 -18.80 12.42
C THR A 24 21.38 -17.76 11.78
N PHE A 25 22.28 -17.18 12.58
CA PHE A 25 23.24 -16.20 12.07
C PHE A 25 24.23 -16.91 11.11
N PRO A 26 24.31 -16.51 9.83
CA PRO A 26 24.87 -17.37 8.76
C PRO A 26 26.39 -17.39 8.66
N THR A 27 27.10 -16.68 9.56
CA THR A 27 28.54 -16.49 9.47
C THR A 27 29.21 -16.45 10.84
N ASN A 28 30.52 -16.76 10.86
CA ASN A 28 31.34 -16.65 12.07
C ASN A 28 32.04 -15.29 12.18
N ASN A 29 31.76 -14.34 11.29
CA ASN A 29 32.35 -13.00 11.37
C ASN A 29 31.85 -12.27 12.64
N PRO A 30 32.76 -11.89 13.56
CA PRO A 30 32.39 -11.28 14.83
C PRO A 30 31.76 -9.88 14.69
N VAL A 31 32.18 -9.10 13.68
CA VAL A 31 31.62 -7.76 13.42
C VAL A 31 30.17 -7.87 12.95
N LEU A 32 29.91 -8.77 11.99
CA LEU A 32 28.55 -8.99 11.51
C LEU A 32 27.64 -9.51 12.64
N ARG A 33 28.19 -10.32 13.56
CA ARG A 33 27.46 -10.81 14.73
C ARG A 33 27.11 -9.67 15.69
N GLN A 34 28.00 -8.72 15.90
CA GLN A 34 27.74 -7.54 16.72
C GLN A 34 26.65 -6.66 16.09
N ILE A 35 26.69 -6.40 14.78
CA ILE A 35 25.64 -5.65 14.06
C ILE A 35 24.28 -6.35 14.21
N TRP A 36 24.26 -7.68 14.07
CA TRP A 36 23.03 -8.47 14.27
C TRP A 36 22.47 -8.33 15.67
N THR A 37 23.32 -8.48 16.70
CA THR A 37 22.94 -8.33 18.10
C THR A 37 22.40 -6.93 18.36
N GLU A 38 23.07 -5.89 17.88
CA GLU A 38 22.62 -4.50 18.04
C GLU A 38 21.23 -4.28 17.43
N ALA A 39 21.00 -4.77 16.21
CA ALA A 39 19.72 -4.61 15.53
C ALA A 39 18.56 -5.32 16.28
N HIS A 40 18.82 -6.48 16.89
CA HIS A 40 17.78 -7.28 17.54
C HIS A 40 17.58 -6.95 19.03
N GLN A 41 18.63 -6.52 19.73
CA GLN A 41 18.56 -6.28 21.18
C GLN A 41 18.42 -4.79 21.52
N ASN A 42 18.99 -3.90 20.70
CA ASN A 42 19.03 -2.45 20.95
C ASN A 42 18.38 -1.63 19.81
N GLY A 43 17.71 -2.31 18.88
CA GLY A 43 17.12 -1.68 17.69
C GLY A 43 16.04 -0.65 18.02
N GLN A 44 16.05 0.48 17.31
CA GLN A 44 15.07 1.56 17.44
C GLN A 44 13.98 1.53 16.35
N LEU A 45 13.79 0.40 15.66
CA LEU A 45 12.88 0.31 14.51
C LEU A 45 11.46 0.78 14.86
N VAL A 46 10.88 0.24 15.92
CA VAL A 46 9.49 0.53 16.33
C VAL A 46 9.28 2.01 16.67
N PRO A 47 10.06 2.65 17.57
CA PRO A 47 9.85 4.06 17.88
C PRO A 47 10.11 4.99 16.69
N LEU A 48 11.11 4.68 15.84
CA LEU A 48 11.35 5.46 14.61
C LEU A 48 10.21 5.31 13.61
N ALA A 49 9.69 4.09 13.42
CA ALA A 49 8.56 3.82 12.55
C ALA A 49 7.29 4.52 13.05
N GLN A 50 7.00 4.46 14.34
CA GLN A 50 5.85 5.13 14.96
C GLN A 50 5.90 6.66 14.71
N ALA A 51 7.05 7.28 14.97
CA ALA A 51 7.22 8.72 14.71
C ALA A 51 6.98 9.06 13.23
N LEU A 52 7.52 8.27 12.31
CA LEU A 52 7.35 8.50 10.87
C LEU A 52 5.94 8.22 10.36
N LEU A 53 5.31 7.14 10.80
CA LEU A 53 4.03 6.67 10.26
C LEU A 53 2.84 7.38 10.89
N ASP A 54 2.90 7.67 12.18
CA ASP A 54 1.75 8.23 12.90
C ASP A 54 1.91 9.73 13.11
N SER A 55 3.09 10.18 13.58
CA SER A 55 3.29 11.58 13.95
C SER A 55 3.57 12.46 12.73
N VAL A 56 4.44 12.01 11.81
CA VAL A 56 4.67 12.71 10.53
C VAL A 56 3.58 12.37 9.51
N GLY A 57 3.20 11.09 9.41
CA GLY A 57 2.12 10.65 8.53
C GLY A 57 2.49 10.63 7.05
N PRO A 58 1.51 10.77 6.13
CA PRO A 58 1.73 10.75 4.68
C PRO A 58 2.66 11.85 4.17
N ARG A 59 3.66 11.47 3.36
CA ARG A 59 4.80 12.32 2.97
C ARG A 59 4.94 12.49 1.46
N LEU A 60 3.84 12.78 0.75
CA LEU A 60 3.89 12.98 -0.71
C LEU A 60 4.97 14.01 -1.07
N THR A 61 5.81 13.73 -2.06
CA THR A 61 6.89 14.62 -2.51
C THR A 61 6.38 16.04 -2.69
N GLY A 62 7.12 17.04 -2.20
CA GLY A 62 6.73 18.46 -2.28
C GLY A 62 5.57 18.91 -1.38
N SER A 63 4.90 18.00 -0.67
CA SER A 63 3.85 18.35 0.31
C SER A 63 4.44 18.87 1.63
N PRO A 64 3.62 19.48 2.51
CA PRO A 64 4.05 19.85 3.86
C PRO A 64 4.55 18.64 4.69
N GLY A 65 3.95 17.47 4.51
CA GLY A 65 4.36 16.24 5.19
C GLY A 65 5.73 15.72 4.76
N HIS A 66 6.11 15.95 3.49
CA HIS A 66 7.47 15.65 3.02
C HIS A 66 8.51 16.53 3.70
N ARG A 67 8.25 17.85 3.82
CA ARG A 67 9.12 18.77 4.55
C ARG A 67 9.25 18.37 6.02
N ALA A 68 8.13 18.10 6.69
CA ALA A 68 8.12 17.66 8.09
C ALA A 68 8.94 16.38 8.31
N GLY A 69 8.85 15.42 7.39
CA GLY A 69 9.66 14.19 7.44
C GLY A 69 11.16 14.45 7.28
N ASN A 70 11.55 15.35 6.38
CA ASN A 70 12.94 15.73 6.17
C ASN A 70 13.51 16.45 7.40
N ASP A 71 12.76 17.40 7.97
CA ASP A 71 13.15 18.13 9.18
C ASP A 71 13.27 17.18 10.39
N TRP A 72 12.33 16.23 10.53
CA TRP A 72 12.40 15.19 11.56
C TRP A 72 13.63 14.29 11.40
N ALA A 73 13.98 13.90 10.18
CA ALA A 73 15.14 13.05 9.91
C ALA A 73 16.44 13.80 10.23
N ALA A 74 16.58 15.05 9.76
CA ALA A 74 17.74 15.89 10.06
C ALA A 74 17.93 16.09 11.57
N ALA A 75 16.85 16.40 12.30
CA ALA A 75 16.89 16.53 13.76
C ALA A 75 17.25 15.19 14.45
N THR A 76 16.81 14.06 13.92
CA THR A 76 17.13 12.73 14.47
C THR A 76 18.61 12.41 14.33
N PHE A 77 19.19 12.65 13.15
CA PHE A 77 20.64 12.52 12.97
C PHE A 77 21.43 13.45 13.88
N GLN A 78 21.01 14.71 14.03
CA GLN A 78 21.67 15.66 14.93
C GLN A 78 21.65 15.18 16.39
N ARG A 79 20.54 14.59 16.88
CA ARG A 79 20.48 14.00 18.23
C ARG A 79 21.45 12.84 18.41
N TRP A 80 21.79 12.12 17.35
CA TRP A 80 22.82 11.08 17.35
C TRP A 80 24.24 11.61 17.13
N GLY A 81 24.42 12.93 17.09
CA GLY A 81 25.72 13.55 16.82
C GLY A 81 26.17 13.48 15.36
N ILE A 82 25.27 13.16 14.43
CA ILE A 82 25.55 13.05 13.00
C ILE A 82 25.16 14.37 12.31
N PRO A 83 26.12 15.05 11.63
CA PRO A 83 25.81 16.25 10.86
C PRO A 83 24.81 15.95 9.74
N ALA A 84 23.68 16.66 9.72
CA ALA A 84 22.65 16.51 8.70
C ALA A 84 22.07 17.87 8.30
N ARG A 85 21.76 18.03 7.01
CA ARG A 85 21.11 19.20 6.44
C ARG A 85 20.16 18.81 5.32
N ASN A 86 19.15 19.62 5.09
CA ASN A 86 18.27 19.48 3.94
C ASN A 86 18.88 20.19 2.73
N GLU A 87 18.95 19.47 1.60
CA GLU A 87 19.37 20.03 0.32
C GLU A 87 18.14 20.32 -0.54
N GLN A 88 18.06 21.54 -1.06
CA GLN A 88 16.96 21.90 -1.95
C GLN A 88 17.21 21.28 -3.33
N TYR A 89 16.31 20.40 -3.73
CA TYR A 89 16.21 19.93 -5.10
C TYR A 89 14.95 20.54 -5.72
N GLY A 90 15.12 21.34 -6.78
CA GLY A 90 14.03 21.91 -7.59
C GLY A 90 13.12 22.94 -6.91
N THR A 91 12.10 23.37 -7.66
CA THR A 91 11.03 24.27 -7.21
C THR A 91 9.69 23.77 -7.75
N TRP A 92 8.82 23.32 -6.86
CA TRP A 92 7.48 22.86 -7.21
C TRP A 92 6.44 23.50 -6.32
N ARG A 93 5.22 23.64 -6.82
CA ARG A 93 4.09 24.04 -5.99
C ARG A 93 3.86 22.94 -4.96
N SER A 94 3.72 23.34 -3.69
CA SER A 94 3.28 22.39 -2.67
C SER A 94 1.82 22.03 -2.90
N TRP A 95 1.47 20.79 -2.57
CA TRP A 95 0.10 20.30 -2.66
C TRP A 95 -0.24 19.50 -1.42
N ARG A 96 -1.46 19.68 -0.95
CA ARG A 96 -2.06 18.85 0.10
C ARG A 96 -3.47 18.54 -0.32
N ARG A 97 -3.80 17.24 -0.31
CA ARG A 97 -5.14 16.74 -0.56
C ARG A 97 -6.11 17.37 0.45
N GLY A 98 -7.18 17.97 -0.06
CA GLY A 98 -8.33 18.37 0.74
C GLY A 98 -9.34 17.26 0.90
N ILE A 99 -10.54 17.60 1.36
CA ILE A 99 -11.64 16.65 1.44
C ILE A 99 -12.16 16.37 0.02
N THR A 100 -12.56 15.13 -0.24
CA THR A 100 -13.20 14.73 -1.50
C THR A 100 -14.59 14.21 -1.18
N HIS A 101 -15.60 14.79 -1.85
CA HIS A 101 -16.98 14.32 -1.80
C HIS A 101 -17.45 14.11 -3.24
N VAL A 102 -18.01 12.94 -3.49
CA VAL A 102 -18.58 12.59 -4.80
C VAL A 102 -19.91 11.94 -4.53
N ASP A 103 -20.98 12.54 -5.04
CA ASP A 103 -22.33 12.00 -4.93
C ASP A 103 -22.90 11.79 -6.32
N LEU A 104 -23.44 10.60 -6.55
CA LEU A 104 -24.32 10.33 -7.68
C LEU A 104 -25.67 11.00 -7.38
N LEU A 105 -26.07 11.95 -8.21
CA LEU A 105 -27.35 12.66 -8.05
C LEU A 105 -28.49 11.91 -8.75
N GLU A 106 -28.23 11.34 -9.93
CA GLU A 106 -29.19 10.62 -10.76
C GLU A 106 -28.55 9.35 -11.35
N PRO A 107 -29.32 8.28 -11.63
CA PRO A 107 -30.78 8.15 -11.43
C PRO A 107 -31.18 7.86 -9.98
N ARG A 108 -30.22 7.66 -9.08
CA ARG A 108 -30.44 7.43 -7.66
C ARG A 108 -29.40 8.15 -6.84
N LEU A 109 -29.83 8.75 -5.74
CA LEU A 109 -28.94 9.42 -4.81
C LEU A 109 -28.03 8.39 -4.13
N ARG A 110 -26.71 8.52 -4.32
CA ARG A 110 -25.73 7.65 -3.67
C ARG A 110 -24.38 8.35 -3.51
N THR A 111 -23.82 8.33 -2.31
CA THR A 111 -22.42 8.71 -2.12
C THR A 111 -21.49 7.69 -2.75
N LEU A 112 -20.57 8.18 -3.56
CA LEU A 112 -19.55 7.41 -4.25
C LEU A 112 -18.24 7.50 -3.46
N GLU A 113 -17.54 6.37 -3.40
CA GLU A 113 -16.16 6.37 -2.92
C GLU A 113 -15.25 6.88 -4.03
N GLY A 114 -14.43 7.88 -3.72
CA GLY A 114 -13.51 8.46 -4.68
C GLY A 114 -12.46 9.31 -3.99
N THR A 115 -11.32 9.45 -4.66
CA THR A 115 -10.23 10.29 -4.20
C THR A 115 -9.66 11.08 -5.36
N MET A 116 -9.25 12.32 -5.10
CA MET A 116 -8.59 13.16 -6.07
C MET A 116 -7.25 12.53 -6.54
N LEU A 117 -6.83 12.70 -7.79
CA LEU A 117 -5.47 12.29 -8.15
C LEU A 117 -4.46 13.27 -7.56
N ALA A 118 -3.26 12.79 -7.24
CA ALA A 118 -2.22 13.67 -6.70
C ALA A 118 -1.96 14.80 -7.70
N TRP A 119 -1.78 16.02 -7.19
CA TRP A 119 -1.55 17.24 -7.98
C TRP A 119 -2.73 17.76 -8.80
N SER A 120 -3.90 17.11 -8.74
CA SER A 120 -5.11 17.69 -9.33
C SER A 120 -5.56 18.94 -8.58
N PRO A 121 -6.13 19.93 -9.28
CA PRO A 121 -6.77 21.08 -8.64
C PRO A 121 -8.07 20.66 -7.95
N GLY A 122 -8.42 21.35 -6.87
CA GLY A 122 -9.75 21.28 -6.28
C GLY A 122 -10.77 22.09 -7.09
N THR A 123 -12.05 21.98 -6.71
CA THR A 123 -13.14 22.79 -7.26
C THR A 123 -13.45 23.99 -6.36
N ASN A 124 -13.98 25.06 -6.93
CA ASN A 124 -14.50 26.20 -6.15
C ASN A 124 -15.95 25.92 -5.71
N GLY A 125 -16.11 25.00 -4.77
CA GLY A 125 -17.41 24.49 -4.34
C GLY A 125 -17.88 23.27 -5.16
N PRO A 126 -19.12 22.80 -4.93
CA PRO A 126 -19.68 21.65 -5.63
C PRO A 126 -19.79 21.91 -7.14
N VAL A 127 -19.41 20.92 -7.94
CA VAL A 127 -19.56 20.97 -9.40
C VAL A 127 -20.45 19.81 -9.81
N ASN A 128 -21.51 20.11 -10.57
CA ASN A 128 -22.44 19.11 -11.10
C ASN A 128 -22.24 18.99 -12.60
N GLY A 129 -22.31 17.76 -13.11
CA GLY A 129 -22.12 17.49 -14.53
C GLY A 129 -22.55 16.08 -14.88
N GLY A 130 -22.98 15.90 -16.13
CA GLY A 130 -23.20 14.57 -16.67
C GLY A 130 -21.90 13.77 -16.77
N VAL A 131 -22.00 12.48 -17.08
CA VAL A 131 -20.83 11.61 -17.26
C VAL A 131 -20.67 11.29 -18.74
N ALA A 132 -19.43 11.28 -19.24
CA ALA A 132 -19.08 10.81 -20.57
C ALA A 132 -17.97 9.77 -20.48
N ILE A 133 -18.07 8.71 -21.28
CA ILE A 133 -17.03 7.68 -21.36
C ILE A 133 -16.08 8.07 -22.50
N LEU A 134 -14.78 7.99 -22.26
CA LEU A 134 -13.77 8.16 -23.29
C LEU A 134 -13.93 7.07 -24.35
N PRO A 135 -14.09 7.40 -25.64
CA PRO A 135 -14.30 6.39 -26.68
C PRO A 135 -12.96 5.76 -27.11
N ASP A 136 -13.01 4.50 -27.53
CA ASP A 136 -11.83 3.79 -28.07
C ASP A 136 -11.39 4.33 -29.45
N SER A 137 -12.31 4.98 -30.18
CA SER A 137 -12.05 5.58 -31.49
C SER A 137 -12.92 6.83 -31.72
N GLY A 138 -12.54 7.69 -32.67
CA GLY A 138 -13.34 8.89 -33.00
C GLY A 138 -13.25 10.04 -31.99
N PHE A 139 -12.12 10.15 -31.27
CA PHE A 139 -11.90 11.15 -30.22
C PHE A 139 -12.22 12.59 -30.64
N GLU A 140 -11.77 13.03 -31.81
CA GLU A 140 -11.96 14.40 -32.28
C GLU A 140 -13.44 14.78 -32.46
N ALA A 141 -14.25 13.86 -33.00
CA ALA A 141 -15.68 14.06 -33.18
C ALA A 141 -16.45 14.04 -31.84
N TRP A 142 -15.92 13.33 -30.84
CA TRP A 142 -16.50 13.22 -29.50
C TRP A 142 -16.17 14.42 -28.60
N LEU A 143 -15.02 15.06 -28.76
CA LEU A 143 -14.54 16.19 -27.94
C LEU A 143 -15.58 17.31 -27.71
N PRO A 144 -16.37 17.74 -28.71
CA PRO A 144 -17.39 18.76 -28.48
C PRO A 144 -18.48 18.35 -27.47
N SER A 145 -18.71 17.04 -27.30
CA SER A 145 -19.82 16.49 -26.49
C SER A 145 -19.56 16.47 -24.98
N VAL A 146 -18.32 16.73 -24.53
CA VAL A 146 -17.91 16.58 -23.12
C VAL A 146 -17.89 17.87 -22.31
N ARG A 147 -18.21 19.00 -22.92
CA ARG A 147 -18.26 20.29 -22.21
C ARG A 147 -19.21 20.18 -21.00
N GLY A 148 -18.67 20.44 -19.80
CA GLY A 148 -19.43 20.38 -18.55
C GLY A 148 -19.70 18.97 -18.03
N LYS A 149 -19.04 17.93 -18.56
CA LYS A 149 -19.19 16.54 -18.11
C LYS A 149 -17.93 16.03 -17.41
N TYR A 150 -18.11 15.07 -16.51
CA TYR A 150 -17.05 14.24 -15.96
C TYR A 150 -16.69 13.15 -16.96
N VAL A 151 -15.41 13.04 -17.32
CA VAL A 151 -14.93 12.04 -18.28
C VAL A 151 -14.39 10.82 -17.54
N LEU A 152 -14.96 9.66 -17.81
CA LEU A 152 -14.44 8.37 -17.36
C LEU A 152 -13.41 7.87 -18.38
N ILE A 153 -12.14 7.90 -17.97
CA ILE A 153 -10.99 7.59 -18.84
C ILE A 153 -10.48 6.16 -18.72
N SER A 154 -10.99 5.39 -17.77
CA SER A 154 -10.49 4.04 -17.49
C SER A 154 -11.63 3.04 -17.47
N PHE A 155 -11.38 1.89 -18.11
CA PHE A 155 -12.26 0.75 -18.05
C PHE A 155 -12.40 0.28 -16.59
N PRO A 156 -13.62 0.03 -16.09
CA PRO A 156 -13.82 -0.54 -14.77
C PRO A 156 -13.30 -1.97 -14.77
N GLN A 157 -12.05 -2.15 -14.34
CA GLN A 157 -11.42 -3.46 -14.28
C GLN A 157 -12.26 -4.38 -13.37
N PRO A 158 -12.89 -5.44 -13.90
CA PRO A 158 -13.72 -6.32 -13.10
C PRO A 158 -12.87 -7.12 -12.09
N THR A 159 -11.55 -7.18 -12.29
CA THR A 159 -10.61 -7.91 -11.43
C THR A 159 -9.27 -7.21 -11.38
N CYS A 160 -8.53 -7.37 -10.29
CA CYS A 160 -7.14 -6.90 -10.15
C CYS A 160 -6.10 -7.90 -10.68
N ARG A 161 -6.51 -8.92 -11.46
CA ARG A 161 -5.65 -9.99 -11.98
C ARG A 161 -5.38 -9.80 -13.47
N PRO A 162 -4.15 -10.04 -13.95
CA PRO A 162 -3.87 -10.02 -15.38
C PRO A 162 -4.49 -11.23 -16.09
N ASP A 163 -4.73 -11.11 -17.39
CA ASP A 163 -5.31 -12.17 -18.23
C ASP A 163 -4.56 -13.49 -18.15
N ALA A 164 -3.23 -13.45 -18.02
CA ALA A 164 -2.41 -14.66 -17.86
C ALA A 164 -2.80 -15.48 -16.62
N SER A 165 -3.10 -14.80 -15.50
CA SER A 165 -3.54 -15.46 -14.28
C SER A 165 -4.94 -16.08 -14.46
N TRP A 166 -5.83 -15.43 -15.19
CA TRP A 166 -7.14 -15.98 -15.50
C TRP A 166 -7.06 -17.18 -16.44
N LYS A 167 -6.20 -17.12 -17.47
CA LYS A 167 -6.00 -18.22 -18.42
C LYS A 167 -5.48 -19.49 -17.73
N GLU A 168 -4.64 -19.33 -16.70
CA GLU A 168 -4.06 -20.44 -15.96
C GLU A 168 -5.02 -21.06 -14.94
N PHE A 169 -5.78 -20.22 -14.21
CA PHE A 169 -6.55 -20.67 -13.05
C PHE A 169 -8.08 -20.66 -13.21
N ALA A 170 -8.63 -20.00 -14.23
CA ALA A 170 -10.07 -19.95 -14.44
C ALA A 170 -10.55 -21.08 -15.36
N THR A 171 -11.86 -21.38 -15.31
CA THR A 171 -12.46 -22.24 -16.34
C THR A 171 -12.45 -21.51 -17.68
N PRO A 172 -12.33 -22.22 -18.83
CA PRO A 172 -12.38 -21.60 -20.15
C PRO A 172 -13.62 -20.73 -20.36
N GLU A 173 -14.77 -21.19 -19.86
CA GLU A 173 -16.05 -20.46 -19.91
C GLU A 173 -15.99 -19.13 -19.14
N SER A 174 -15.40 -19.14 -17.95
CA SER A 174 -15.23 -17.94 -17.14
C SER A 174 -14.25 -16.97 -17.80
N PHE A 175 -13.17 -17.49 -18.40
CA PHE A 175 -12.18 -16.67 -19.09
C PHE A 175 -12.78 -15.94 -20.30
N GLU A 176 -13.55 -16.64 -21.15
CA GLU A 176 -14.19 -16.01 -22.30
C GLU A 176 -15.27 -15.00 -21.90
N LYS A 177 -16.02 -15.26 -20.83
CA LYS A 177 -17.00 -14.29 -20.30
C LYS A 177 -16.36 -12.99 -19.82
N MET A 178 -15.13 -13.05 -19.32
CA MET A 178 -14.38 -11.88 -18.83
C MET A 178 -13.80 -11.01 -19.95
N ARG A 179 -13.77 -11.51 -21.19
CA ARG A 179 -13.25 -10.81 -22.38
C ARG A 179 -14.34 -10.08 -23.18
N GLN A 180 -15.61 -10.28 -22.81
CA GLN A 180 -16.78 -9.62 -23.39
C GLN A 180 -17.10 -8.35 -22.60
#